data_AF-A0A086AGT5-F1
#
_entry.id   AF-A0A086AGT5-F1
#
_cell.length_a   1.000
_cell.length_b   1.000
_cell.length_c   1.000
_cell.angle_alpha   90.00
_cell.angle_beta   90.00
_cell.angle_gamma   90.00
#
_symmetry.space_group_name_H-M   'P 1'
#
loop_
_entity.id
_entity.type
_entity.pdbx_description
1 polymer ?
#
loop_
_entity_poly.entity_id
_entity_poly.type
_entity_poly.pdbx_seq_one_letter_code
_entity_poly.pdbx_strand_id
1 'polypeptide(L)'
;MMKRMFLLMFLMLQFSFLYAGIVVLNGLTHAYKVENGKVYKGKVEIENTGSKPQNVKLFLQDFTYHADGSINYTAIRTNNRTNGDWIKLNTNLITLKGKEKTEVFYEITVPNQPVDPGSYWSVIIVEPVEDIKPSDDKAGVNITSIVRYAIQVITDYATEKAKPDLKFESVKIEKEEGKQIAKIAIANNGNLYCKPTASIEIYNRKTGQRIGSYTSIAMGLLPQTSKSFYIDISKVPADQYKAVIIATDEEENAFALNVELEVKND
;
A
#
# COMPACT_ATOMS: atom_id res chain seq x y z
N MET A 1 4.71 -12.51 -50.33
CA MET A 1 4.90 -13.41 -49.17
C MET A 1 6.04 -12.96 -48.24
N MET A 2 7.21 -12.60 -48.76
CA MET A 2 8.40 -12.25 -47.95
C MET A 2 8.18 -11.10 -46.93
N LYS A 3 7.43 -10.04 -47.29
CA LYS A 3 7.10 -8.93 -46.36
C LYS A 3 6.18 -9.34 -45.18
N ARG A 4 5.28 -10.33 -45.37
CA ARG A 4 4.44 -10.85 -44.27
C ARG A 4 5.25 -11.74 -43.32
N MET A 5 6.28 -12.42 -43.83
CA MET A 5 7.19 -13.26 -43.04
C MET A 5 8.10 -12.43 -42.14
N PHE A 6 8.60 -11.28 -42.63
CA PHE A 6 9.36 -10.33 -41.80
C PHE A 6 8.52 -9.67 -40.70
N LEU A 7 7.24 -9.37 -40.97
CA LEU A 7 6.33 -8.82 -39.96
C LEU A 7 6.05 -9.81 -38.81
N LEU A 8 5.89 -11.09 -39.14
CA LEU A 8 5.72 -12.19 -38.17
C LEU A 8 6.99 -12.43 -37.34
N MET A 9 8.18 -12.31 -37.94
CA MET A 9 9.45 -12.44 -37.24
C MET A 9 9.73 -11.26 -36.29
N PHE A 10 9.29 -10.04 -36.65
CA PHE A 10 9.37 -8.87 -35.79
C PHE A 10 8.37 -8.94 -34.61
N LEU A 11 7.19 -9.56 -34.81
CA LEU A 11 6.22 -9.80 -33.73
C LEU A 11 6.69 -10.86 -32.72
N MET A 12 7.47 -11.86 -33.16
CA MET A 12 8.04 -12.90 -32.29
C MET A 12 9.22 -12.39 -31.43
N LEU A 13 9.93 -11.34 -31.88
CA LEU A 13 11.01 -10.70 -31.10
C LEU A 13 10.50 -9.81 -29.95
N GLN A 14 9.20 -9.57 -29.86
CA GLN A 14 8.58 -8.79 -28.78
C GLN A 14 8.33 -9.63 -27.51
N PHE A 15 8.71 -10.92 -27.49
CA PHE A 15 8.95 -11.65 -26.24
C PHE A 15 10.24 -11.15 -25.60
N SER A 16 10.23 -9.88 -25.21
CA SER A 16 11.13 -9.31 -24.25
C SER A 16 11.13 -10.27 -23.05
N PHE A 17 12.24 -10.95 -22.82
CA PHE A 17 12.50 -11.61 -21.56
C PHE A 17 12.40 -10.53 -20.48
N LEU A 18 11.22 -10.37 -19.88
CA LEU A 18 11.10 -9.75 -18.59
C LEU A 18 12.05 -10.55 -17.70
N TYR A 19 13.11 -9.92 -17.24
CA TYR A 19 13.96 -10.50 -16.21
C TYR A 19 13.05 -10.73 -15.01
N ALA A 20 12.68 -11.99 -14.84
CA ALA A 20 11.72 -12.43 -13.87
C ALA A 20 12.38 -12.35 -12.49
N GLY A 21 11.70 -11.67 -11.56
CA GLY A 21 12.22 -11.33 -10.24
C GLY A 21 11.65 -12.20 -9.12
N ILE A 22 12.00 -11.83 -7.90
CA ILE A 22 11.34 -12.33 -6.69
C ILE A 22 9.93 -11.77 -6.63
N VAL A 23 8.94 -12.57 -6.24
CA VAL A 23 7.57 -12.13 -5.98
C VAL A 23 7.07 -12.68 -4.65
N VAL A 24 6.19 -11.93 -3.98
CA VAL A 24 5.48 -12.37 -2.77
C VAL A 24 4.08 -12.84 -3.16
N LEU A 25 3.71 -14.05 -2.77
CA LEU A 25 2.49 -14.73 -3.25
C LEU A 25 1.27 -14.54 -2.35
N ASN A 26 1.46 -14.36 -1.05
CA ASN A 26 0.36 -14.33 -0.07
C ASN A 26 -0.04 -12.91 0.37
N GLY A 27 0.19 -11.92 -0.50
CA GLY A 27 -0.18 -10.52 -0.28
C GLY A 27 0.87 -9.71 0.50
N LEU A 28 0.63 -8.41 0.61
CA LEU A 28 1.55 -7.45 1.26
C LEU A 28 1.03 -6.91 2.59
N THR A 29 0.02 -7.56 3.16
CA THR A 29 -0.56 -7.17 4.46
C THR A 29 -0.99 -8.42 5.20
N HIS A 30 -0.39 -8.64 6.36
CA HIS A 30 -0.74 -9.68 7.31
C HIS A 30 -1.26 -9.01 8.58
N ALA A 31 -2.53 -9.21 8.91
CA ALA A 31 -3.17 -8.57 10.06
C ALA A 31 -3.57 -9.61 11.11
N TYR A 32 -3.35 -9.28 12.38
CA TYR A 32 -3.58 -10.16 13.52
C TYR A 32 -4.33 -9.42 14.61
N LYS A 33 -5.45 -9.98 15.10
CA LYS A 33 -6.01 -9.58 16.40
C LYS A 33 -5.26 -10.32 17.49
N VAL A 34 -4.70 -9.58 18.44
CA VAL A 34 -3.72 -10.12 19.40
C VAL A 34 -4.08 -9.88 20.86
N GLU A 35 -3.57 -10.76 21.72
CA GLU A 35 -3.70 -10.68 23.18
C GLU A 35 -2.30 -10.68 23.83
N ASN A 36 -2.20 -10.06 25.01
CA ASN A 36 -0.94 -9.96 25.76
C ASN A 36 -0.32 -11.35 26.01
N GLY A 37 1.00 -11.42 25.88
CA GLY A 37 1.78 -12.62 26.18
C GLY A 37 1.59 -13.79 25.23
N LYS A 38 0.70 -13.69 24.24
CA LYS A 38 0.49 -14.74 23.25
C LYS A 38 1.50 -14.64 22.11
N VAL A 39 1.74 -15.80 21.48
CA VAL A 39 2.59 -15.93 20.30
C VAL A 39 1.71 -16.26 19.10
N TYR A 40 1.86 -15.48 18.03
CA TYR A 40 1.20 -15.71 16.74
C TYR A 40 2.24 -16.10 15.70
N LYS A 41 1.84 -16.84 14.68
CA LYS A 41 2.74 -17.29 13.60
C LYS A 41 2.23 -16.82 12.26
N GLY A 42 3.16 -16.47 11.38
CA GLY A 42 2.89 -16.12 10.00
C GLY A 42 3.96 -16.67 9.08
N LYS A 43 3.70 -16.51 7.78
CA LYS A 43 4.66 -16.87 6.74
C LYS A 43 4.63 -15.85 5.61
N VAL A 44 5.76 -15.71 4.93
CA VAL A 44 5.89 -15.00 3.66
C VAL A 44 6.14 -16.05 2.58
N GLU A 45 5.25 -16.14 1.62
CA GLU A 45 5.38 -17.05 0.49
C GLU A 45 6.13 -16.33 -0.65
N ILE A 46 7.29 -16.86 -1.03
CA ILE A 46 8.20 -16.22 -1.97
C ILE A 46 8.44 -17.14 -3.15
N GLU A 47 8.36 -16.60 -4.36
CA GLU A 47 8.71 -17.29 -5.60
C GLU A 47 9.83 -16.55 -6.33
N ASN A 48 10.84 -17.31 -6.77
CA ASN A 48 11.77 -16.83 -7.77
C ASN A 48 11.20 -17.13 -9.16
N THR A 49 10.59 -16.14 -9.80
CA THR A 49 10.03 -16.30 -11.15
C THR A 49 11.12 -16.38 -12.22
N GLY A 50 12.39 -16.12 -11.86
CA GLY A 50 13.58 -16.25 -12.69
C GLY A 50 13.97 -17.69 -13.03
N SER A 51 14.91 -17.84 -13.96
CA SER A 51 15.53 -19.12 -14.31
C SER A 51 16.87 -19.37 -13.60
N LYS A 52 17.44 -18.35 -12.97
CA LYS A 52 18.72 -18.41 -12.24
C LYS A 52 18.47 -18.36 -10.73
N PRO A 53 19.38 -18.91 -9.91
CA PRO A 53 19.33 -18.72 -8.46
C PRO A 53 19.38 -17.24 -8.07
N GLN A 54 18.71 -16.89 -6.98
CA GLN A 54 18.61 -15.53 -6.45
C GLN A 54 18.69 -15.54 -4.93
N ASN A 55 19.58 -14.72 -4.36
CA ASN A 55 19.65 -14.47 -2.93
C ASN A 55 18.59 -13.43 -2.54
N VAL A 56 17.93 -13.63 -1.41
CA VAL A 56 16.87 -12.75 -0.90
C VAL A 56 17.11 -12.48 0.57
N LYS A 57 17.31 -11.21 0.91
CA LYS A 57 17.42 -10.73 2.28
C LYS A 57 16.03 -10.38 2.81
N LEU A 58 15.77 -10.77 4.04
CA LEU A 58 14.57 -10.40 4.79
C LEU A 58 14.95 -9.66 6.06
N PHE A 59 14.33 -8.51 6.29
CA PHE A 59 14.58 -7.69 7.47
C PHE A 59 13.38 -6.80 7.80
N LEU A 60 13.32 -6.32 9.05
CA LEU A 60 12.23 -5.47 9.53
C LEU A 60 12.60 -3.99 9.42
N GLN A 61 11.61 -3.17 9.11
CA GLN A 61 11.69 -1.71 9.16
C GLN A 61 10.40 -1.13 9.73
N ASP A 62 10.51 0.06 10.32
CA ASP A 62 9.35 0.90 10.55
C ASP A 62 8.93 1.56 9.23
N PHE A 63 7.65 1.89 9.14
CA PHE A 63 7.00 2.33 7.90
C PHE A 63 5.97 3.42 8.19
N THR A 64 6.05 4.53 7.46
CA THR A 64 5.06 5.61 7.50
C THR A 64 4.79 6.14 6.11
N TYR A 65 3.60 6.69 5.88
CA TYR A 65 3.23 7.30 4.61
C TYR A 65 2.28 8.47 4.79
N HIS A 66 2.25 9.38 3.83
CA HIS A 66 1.37 10.54 3.83
C HIS A 66 0.66 10.73 2.48
N ALA A 67 -0.40 11.53 2.49
CA ALA A 67 -1.28 11.75 1.34
C ALA A 67 -0.58 12.48 0.17
N ASP A 68 0.57 13.10 0.42
CA ASP A 68 1.45 13.70 -0.59
C ASP A 68 2.26 12.66 -1.39
N GLY A 69 2.17 11.38 -1.03
CA GLY A 69 2.89 10.28 -1.66
C GLY A 69 4.24 9.98 -1.02
N SER A 70 4.65 10.70 0.04
CA SER A 70 5.84 10.38 0.79
C SER A 70 5.68 9.04 1.51
N ILE A 71 6.74 8.23 1.43
CA ILE A 71 6.84 6.93 2.08
C ILE A 71 8.22 6.87 2.73
N ASN A 72 8.26 6.60 4.03
CA ASN A 72 9.50 6.47 4.78
C ASN A 72 9.65 5.05 5.32
N TYR A 73 10.83 4.48 5.09
CA TYR A 73 11.28 3.24 5.70
C TYR A 73 12.45 3.57 6.62
N THR A 74 12.32 3.23 7.89
CA THR A 74 13.28 3.61 8.93
C THR A 74 13.69 2.39 9.74
N ALA A 75 14.72 2.53 10.56
CA ALA A 75 15.06 1.48 11.51
C ALA A 75 13.88 1.24 12.46
N ILE A 76 13.75 0.01 12.95
CA ILE A 76 12.78 -0.32 14.00
C ILE A 76 12.97 0.61 15.22
N ARG A 77 11.88 0.87 15.95
CA ARG A 77 11.81 1.77 17.13
C ARG A 77 11.89 3.26 16.81
N THR A 78 11.70 3.65 15.55
CA THR A 78 11.52 5.06 15.17
C THR A 78 10.06 5.46 15.15
N ASN A 79 9.16 4.49 14.96
CA ASN A 79 7.72 4.65 15.10
C ASN A 79 7.27 4.20 16.51
N ASN A 80 6.54 5.06 17.21
CA ASN A 80 6.02 4.79 18.56
C ASN A 80 5.02 3.62 18.63
N ARG A 81 4.45 3.23 17.48
CA ARG A 81 3.52 2.10 17.33
C ARG A 81 4.19 0.92 16.61
N THR A 82 5.51 0.80 16.66
CA THR A 82 6.20 -0.34 16.06
C THR A 82 5.82 -1.65 16.74
N ASN A 83 5.60 -2.71 15.95
CA ASN A 83 5.63 -4.10 16.44
C ASN A 83 6.91 -4.84 16.03
N GLY A 84 7.91 -4.12 15.49
CA GLY A 84 9.13 -4.74 14.96
C GLY A 84 9.87 -5.58 16.00
N ASP A 85 9.87 -5.17 17.27
CA ASP A 85 10.46 -5.93 18.38
C ASP A 85 9.67 -7.20 18.75
N TRP A 86 8.42 -7.32 18.32
CA TRP A 86 7.59 -8.49 18.57
C TRP A 86 7.86 -9.57 17.53
N ILE A 87 8.37 -9.19 16.36
CA ILE A 87 8.49 -10.07 15.20
C ILE A 87 9.88 -10.69 15.14
N LYS A 88 9.93 -12.02 15.07
CA LYS A 88 11.14 -12.78 14.82
C LYS A 88 11.00 -13.62 13.55
N LEU A 89 11.83 -13.34 12.57
CA LEU A 89 11.96 -14.17 11.37
C LEU A 89 12.75 -15.46 11.71
N ASN A 90 12.38 -16.60 11.12
CA ASN A 90 13.14 -17.84 11.27
C ASN A 90 14.48 -17.79 10.51
N THR A 91 14.57 -16.98 9.45
CA THR A 91 15.79 -16.68 8.71
C THR A 91 15.72 -15.27 8.11
N ASN A 92 16.87 -14.64 7.91
CA ASN A 92 17.02 -13.31 7.30
C ASN A 92 17.68 -13.34 5.91
N LEU A 93 18.09 -14.52 5.44
CA LEU A 93 18.68 -14.73 4.13
C LEU A 93 18.30 -16.11 3.61
N ILE A 94 17.86 -16.16 2.36
CA ILE A 94 17.56 -17.40 1.64
C ILE A 94 18.12 -17.32 0.22
N THR A 95 18.38 -18.48 -0.36
CA THR A 95 18.73 -18.63 -1.78
C THR A 95 17.65 -19.47 -2.44
N LEU A 96 16.95 -18.90 -3.43
CA LEU A 96 15.97 -19.63 -4.22
C LEU A 96 16.59 -19.99 -5.56
N LYS A 97 16.51 -21.26 -5.96
CA LYS A 97 16.78 -21.68 -7.35
C LYS A 97 15.77 -21.03 -8.30
N GLY A 98 16.08 -21.06 -9.59
CA GLY A 98 15.12 -20.62 -10.60
C GLY A 98 13.82 -21.40 -10.49
N LYS A 99 12.68 -20.69 -10.54
CA LYS A 99 11.32 -21.24 -10.41
C LYS A 99 10.99 -21.88 -9.05
N GLU A 100 11.85 -21.71 -8.06
CA GLU A 100 11.60 -22.23 -6.71
C GLU A 100 10.58 -21.37 -5.97
N LYS A 101 9.73 -22.04 -5.18
CA LYS A 101 8.81 -21.44 -4.22
C LYS A 101 9.23 -21.87 -2.83
N THR A 102 9.20 -20.95 -1.87
CA THR A 102 9.52 -21.26 -0.48
C THR A 102 8.72 -20.40 0.48
N GLU A 103 8.73 -20.78 1.74
CA GLU A 103 8.04 -20.08 2.83
C GLU A 103 9.07 -19.63 3.87
N VAL A 104 9.05 -18.34 4.22
CA VAL A 104 9.81 -17.81 5.36
C VAL A 104 8.85 -17.57 6.50
N PHE A 105 9.05 -18.26 7.61
CA PHE A 105 8.18 -18.17 8.78
C PHE A 105 8.61 -17.04 9.71
N TYR A 106 7.64 -16.46 10.39
CA TYR A 106 7.89 -15.50 11.45
C TYR A 106 6.93 -15.71 12.62
N GLU A 107 7.39 -15.34 13.81
CA GLU A 107 6.60 -15.37 15.04
C GLU A 107 6.42 -13.95 15.56
N ILE A 108 5.23 -13.64 16.09
CA ILE A 108 4.89 -12.38 16.75
C ILE A 108 4.71 -12.70 18.23
N THR A 109 5.67 -12.30 19.06
CA THR A 109 5.61 -12.45 20.51
C THR A 109 5.11 -11.16 21.13
N VAL A 110 3.84 -11.13 21.51
CA VAL A 110 3.21 -9.93 22.08
C VAL A 110 3.73 -9.75 23.51
N PRO A 111 4.13 -8.53 23.92
CA PRO A 111 4.58 -8.26 25.27
C PRO A 111 3.57 -8.73 26.33
N ASN A 112 4.09 -9.23 27.45
CA ASN A 112 3.25 -9.58 28.61
C ASN A 112 2.72 -8.34 29.33
N GLN A 113 3.48 -7.24 29.28
CA GLN A 113 3.06 -5.96 29.86
C GLN A 113 1.98 -5.34 28.98
N PRO A 114 0.91 -4.76 29.57
CA PRO A 114 -0.08 -4.02 28.82
C PRO A 114 0.56 -2.94 27.96
N VAL A 115 0.23 -2.93 26.68
CA VAL A 115 0.54 -1.83 25.75
C VAL A 115 -0.72 -0.98 25.58
N ASP A 116 -0.57 0.24 25.06
CA ASP A 116 -1.72 1.09 24.77
C ASP A 116 -2.64 0.40 23.75
N PRO A 117 -3.98 0.40 23.95
CA PRO A 117 -4.92 -0.10 22.95
C PRO A 117 -4.68 0.51 21.56
N GLY A 118 -4.92 -0.29 20.52
CA GLY A 118 -4.80 0.12 19.13
C GLY A 118 -3.95 -0.82 18.27
N SER A 119 -3.57 -0.33 17.10
CA SER A 119 -2.79 -1.06 16.10
C SER A 119 -1.32 -0.73 16.21
N TYR A 120 -0.49 -1.77 16.09
CA TYR A 120 0.96 -1.70 16.01
C TYR A 120 1.42 -2.33 14.69
N TRP A 121 2.47 -1.78 14.06
CA TRP A 121 2.91 -2.25 12.76
C TRP A 121 4.40 -2.06 12.49
N SER A 122 4.89 -2.86 11.57
CA SER A 122 6.18 -2.73 10.91
C SER A 122 6.07 -3.42 9.55
N VAL A 123 7.13 -3.36 8.74
CA VAL A 123 7.19 -4.08 7.46
C VAL A 123 8.31 -5.11 7.47
N ILE A 124 8.03 -6.30 6.95
CA ILE A 124 9.06 -7.24 6.51
C ILE A 124 9.44 -6.84 5.08
N ILE A 125 10.67 -6.37 4.90
CA ILE A 125 11.26 -6.09 3.60
C ILE A 125 11.78 -7.39 3.00
N VAL A 126 11.35 -7.71 1.78
CA VAL A 126 11.90 -8.77 0.95
C VAL A 126 12.71 -8.11 -0.16
N GLU A 127 14.03 -8.26 -0.08
CA GLU A 127 14.99 -7.59 -0.95
C GLU A 127 15.84 -8.62 -1.70
N PRO A 128 15.71 -8.72 -3.04
CA PRO A 128 16.66 -9.46 -3.86
C PRO A 128 18.05 -8.83 -3.73
N VAL A 129 19.05 -9.67 -3.49
CA VAL A 129 20.46 -9.27 -3.40
C VAL A 129 21.20 -9.81 -4.62
N GLU A 130 21.80 -8.92 -5.40
CA GLU A 130 22.67 -9.35 -6.50
C GLU A 130 24.07 -9.73 -5.98
N ASP A 131 24.64 -10.76 -6.57
CA ASP A 131 26.06 -11.04 -6.38
C ASP A 131 26.87 -9.94 -7.08
N ILE A 132 27.74 -9.26 -6.33
CA ILE A 132 28.67 -8.26 -6.90
C ILE A 132 29.59 -9.00 -7.86
N LYS A 133 29.36 -8.82 -9.17
CA LYS A 133 30.29 -9.30 -10.19
C LYS A 133 31.40 -8.28 -10.36
N PRO A 134 32.68 -8.69 -10.30
CA PRO A 134 33.76 -7.80 -10.71
C PRO A 134 33.47 -7.30 -12.13
N SER A 135 33.64 -6.00 -12.36
CA SER A 135 33.39 -5.36 -13.64
C SER A 135 34.22 -6.05 -14.73
N ASP A 136 33.56 -6.54 -15.78
CA ASP A 136 34.27 -6.76 -17.05
C ASP A 136 34.73 -5.37 -17.55
N ASP A 137 35.99 -5.24 -17.96
CA ASP A 137 36.70 -4.00 -18.36
C ASP A 137 36.12 -3.26 -19.59
N LYS A 138 34.84 -3.44 -19.91
CA LYS A 138 34.17 -2.78 -21.03
C LYS A 138 33.53 -1.48 -20.59
N ALA A 139 33.97 -0.38 -21.20
CA ALA A 139 33.31 0.92 -21.06
C ALA A 139 31.83 0.80 -21.48
N GLY A 140 30.92 1.09 -20.55
CA GLY A 140 29.49 1.03 -20.77
C GLY A 140 28.71 1.36 -19.51
N VAL A 141 27.43 1.73 -19.66
CA VAL A 141 26.50 1.94 -18.55
C VAL A 141 25.64 0.69 -18.41
N ASN A 142 25.63 0.08 -17.23
CA ASN A 142 24.72 -1.01 -16.88
C ASN A 142 23.67 -0.49 -15.90
N ILE A 143 22.39 -0.70 -16.21
CA ILE A 143 21.27 -0.33 -15.35
C ILE A 143 20.64 -1.61 -14.82
N THR A 144 20.67 -1.78 -13.51
CA THR A 144 20.01 -2.90 -12.83
C THR A 144 18.83 -2.38 -12.01
N SER A 145 17.67 -3.00 -12.19
CA SER A 145 16.46 -2.69 -11.41
C SER A 145 16.23 -3.76 -10.34
N ILE A 146 16.09 -3.33 -9.09
CA ILE A 146 15.79 -4.21 -7.95
C ILE A 146 14.41 -3.83 -7.41
N VAL A 147 13.47 -4.78 -7.45
CA VAL A 147 12.15 -4.62 -6.86
C VAL A 147 12.18 -5.16 -5.44
N ARG A 148 11.78 -4.33 -4.47
CA ARG A 148 11.66 -4.70 -3.06
C ARG A 148 10.19 -4.74 -2.67
N TYR A 149 9.81 -5.72 -1.85
CA TYR A 149 8.46 -5.79 -1.30
C TYR A 149 8.49 -5.40 0.17
N ALA A 150 7.57 -4.53 0.58
CA ALA A 150 7.32 -4.21 1.98
C ALA A 150 6.00 -4.86 2.41
N ILE A 151 6.08 -5.90 3.21
CA ILE A 151 4.93 -6.64 3.70
C ILE A 151 4.55 -6.07 5.07
N GLN A 152 3.41 -5.40 5.16
CA GLN A 152 2.92 -4.86 6.43
C GLN A 152 2.49 -6.00 7.34
N VAL A 153 3.02 -6.02 8.57
CA VAL A 153 2.53 -6.88 9.64
C VAL A 153 1.85 -6.00 10.66
N ILE A 154 0.52 -6.10 10.75
CA ILE A 154 -0.33 -5.27 11.62
C ILE A 154 -0.84 -6.15 12.76
N THR A 155 -0.73 -5.66 13.98
CA THR A 155 -1.19 -6.33 15.20
C THR A 155 -2.13 -5.41 15.95
N ASP A 156 -3.39 -5.83 16.07
CA ASP A 156 -4.48 -5.08 16.68
C ASP A 156 -4.71 -5.58 18.11
N TYR A 157 -4.50 -4.69 19.09
CA TYR A 157 -4.59 -5.00 20.52
C TYR A 157 -5.72 -4.21 21.19
N ALA A 158 -6.56 -4.91 21.97
CA ALA A 158 -7.65 -4.33 22.75
C ALA A 158 -8.48 -3.28 21.96
N THR A 159 -8.89 -3.65 20.74
CA THR A 159 -9.49 -2.73 19.77
C THR A 159 -10.78 -2.10 20.27
N GLU A 160 -11.49 -2.74 21.20
CA GLU A 160 -12.69 -2.21 21.85
C GLU A 160 -12.44 -0.95 22.69
N LYS A 161 -11.17 -0.63 22.99
CA LYS A 161 -10.72 0.58 23.71
C LYS A 161 -9.94 1.55 22.81
N ALA A 162 -9.91 1.28 21.51
CA ALA A 162 -9.23 2.09 20.51
C ALA A 162 -10.24 2.52 19.45
N LYS A 163 -9.91 3.57 18.70
CA LYS A 163 -10.75 4.02 17.58
C LYS A 163 -9.92 4.74 16.53
N PRO A 164 -10.33 4.69 15.26
CA PRO A 164 -9.81 5.62 14.27
C PRO A 164 -10.31 7.03 14.56
N ASP A 165 -9.58 8.01 14.05
CA ASP A 165 -9.99 9.42 14.06
C ASP A 165 -9.64 10.03 12.71
N LEU A 166 -10.60 9.99 11.77
CA LEU A 166 -10.35 10.39 10.40
C LEU A 166 -10.51 11.91 10.25
N LYS A 167 -9.45 12.55 9.74
CA LYS A 167 -9.42 13.99 9.49
C LYS A 167 -9.16 14.26 8.01
N PHE A 168 -10.02 15.05 7.40
CA PHE A 168 -9.81 15.56 6.04
C PHE A 168 -8.71 16.63 6.06
N GLU A 169 -7.64 16.39 5.29
CA GLU A 169 -6.52 17.32 5.16
C GLU A 169 -6.67 18.23 3.94
N SER A 170 -7.18 17.69 2.83
CA SER A 170 -7.46 18.47 1.62
C SER A 170 -8.47 17.79 0.71
N VAL A 171 -9.12 18.61 -0.13
CA VAL A 171 -10.04 18.19 -1.19
C VAL A 171 -9.66 18.96 -2.44
N LYS A 172 -9.30 18.24 -3.50
CA LYS A 172 -8.88 18.83 -4.78
C LYS A 172 -9.58 18.15 -5.93
N ILE A 173 -9.90 18.91 -6.98
CA ILE A 173 -10.32 18.36 -8.25
C ILE A 173 -9.12 18.43 -9.20
N GLU A 174 -8.68 17.27 -9.66
CA GLU A 174 -7.54 17.11 -10.56
C GLU A 174 -8.00 16.42 -11.85
N LYS A 175 -7.28 16.69 -12.95
CA LYS A 175 -7.48 15.99 -14.22
C LYS A 175 -6.37 14.97 -14.40
N GLU A 176 -6.71 13.70 -14.48
CA GLU A 176 -5.76 12.60 -14.66
C GLU A 176 -6.22 11.71 -15.82
N GLU A 177 -5.38 11.52 -16.83
CA GLU A 177 -5.67 10.64 -17.98
C GLU A 177 -7.02 10.92 -18.69
N GLY A 178 -7.43 12.19 -18.76
CA GLY A 178 -8.70 12.60 -19.35
C GLY A 178 -9.93 12.39 -18.47
N LYS A 179 -9.74 11.92 -17.23
CA LYS A 179 -10.77 11.84 -16.19
C LYS A 179 -10.68 13.01 -15.24
N GLN A 180 -11.80 13.35 -14.63
CA GLN A 180 -11.88 14.33 -13.56
C GLN A 180 -12.00 13.59 -12.23
N ILE A 181 -11.03 13.80 -11.36
CA ILE A 181 -10.85 13.05 -10.12
C ILE A 181 -10.96 14.01 -8.94
N ALA A 182 -11.87 13.71 -8.00
CA ALA A 182 -11.84 14.30 -6.68
C ALA A 182 -10.83 13.53 -5.82
N LYS A 183 -9.72 14.20 -5.49
CA LYS A 183 -8.64 13.71 -4.64
C LYS A 183 -8.83 14.24 -3.22
N ILE A 184 -9.09 13.32 -2.29
CA ILE A 184 -9.44 13.62 -0.91
C ILE A 184 -8.34 13.06 0.00
N ALA A 185 -7.53 13.93 0.60
CA ALA A 185 -6.53 13.53 1.57
C ALA A 185 -7.17 13.32 2.94
N ILE A 186 -6.99 12.12 3.51
CA ILE A 186 -7.55 11.73 4.82
C ILE A 186 -6.40 11.20 5.68
N ALA A 187 -6.23 11.80 6.86
CA ALA A 187 -5.36 11.31 7.91
C ALA A 187 -6.12 10.49 8.95
N ASN A 188 -5.46 9.51 9.56
CA ASN A 188 -5.96 8.83 10.75
C ASN A 188 -5.17 9.30 11.97
N ASN A 189 -5.73 10.22 12.75
CA ASN A 189 -5.13 10.72 13.99
C ASN A 189 -5.43 9.83 15.20
N GLY A 190 -6.18 8.75 14.99
CA GLY A 190 -6.53 7.79 16.02
C GLY A 190 -5.37 6.86 16.33
N ASN A 191 -5.69 5.78 17.03
CA ASN A 191 -4.76 4.72 17.41
C ASN A 191 -5.11 3.36 16.80
N LEU A 192 -6.21 3.25 16.06
CA LEU A 192 -6.64 2.01 15.42
C LEU A 192 -6.50 2.12 13.90
N TYR A 193 -5.92 1.10 13.28
CA TYR A 193 -5.95 0.91 11.83
C TYR A 193 -7.39 0.69 11.37
N CYS A 194 -7.73 1.25 10.21
CA CYS A 194 -9.03 1.07 9.57
C CYS A 194 -8.87 1.03 8.05
N LYS A 195 -9.91 0.60 7.33
CA LYS A 195 -9.99 0.56 5.87
C LYS A 195 -11.15 1.43 5.36
N PRO A 196 -11.05 2.77 5.47
CA PRO A 196 -12.13 3.63 5.05
C PRO A 196 -12.35 3.63 3.54
N THR A 197 -13.59 3.96 3.17
CA THR A 197 -13.97 4.47 1.85
C THR A 197 -14.25 5.96 1.97
N ALA A 198 -13.93 6.73 0.93
CA ALA A 198 -14.37 8.11 0.81
C ALA A 198 -15.50 8.19 -0.21
N SER A 199 -16.59 8.84 0.15
CA SER A 199 -17.71 9.11 -0.74
C SER A 199 -17.97 10.60 -0.83
N ILE A 200 -18.50 11.03 -1.98
CA ILE A 200 -18.92 12.41 -2.23
C ILE A 200 -20.36 12.42 -2.73
N GLU A 201 -21.23 13.11 -2.00
CA GLU A 201 -22.60 13.41 -2.41
C GLU A 201 -22.64 14.84 -2.95
N ILE A 202 -23.06 15.01 -4.20
CA ILE A 202 -23.00 16.30 -4.91
C ILE A 202 -24.42 16.82 -5.13
N TYR A 203 -24.62 18.10 -4.83
CA TYR A 203 -25.91 18.78 -4.90
C TYR A 203 -25.81 20.04 -5.75
N ASN A 204 -26.83 20.29 -6.56
CA ASN A 204 -26.98 21.54 -7.28
C ASN A 204 -27.02 22.70 -6.27
N ARG A 205 -26.13 23.68 -6.45
CA ARG A 205 -25.99 24.80 -5.50
C ARG A 205 -27.26 25.66 -5.38
N LYS A 206 -28.06 25.76 -6.44
CA LYS A 206 -29.28 26.60 -6.51
C LYS A 206 -30.53 25.85 -6.07
N THR A 207 -30.74 24.63 -6.57
CA THR A 207 -31.98 23.89 -6.32
C THR A 207 -31.90 22.96 -5.11
N GLY A 208 -30.70 22.64 -4.63
CA GLY A 208 -30.49 21.65 -3.58
C GLY A 208 -30.72 20.20 -4.03
N GLN A 209 -31.02 19.97 -5.31
CA GLN A 209 -31.23 18.63 -5.85
C GLN A 209 -29.92 17.84 -5.87
N ARG A 210 -29.95 16.59 -5.40
CA ARG A 210 -28.81 15.67 -5.51
C ARG A 210 -28.54 15.35 -6.98
N ILE A 211 -27.31 15.62 -7.41
CA ILE A 211 -26.81 15.31 -8.76
C ILE A 211 -26.29 13.87 -8.82
N GLY A 212 -25.59 13.43 -7.79
CA GLY A 212 -25.00 12.09 -7.78
C GLY A 212 -24.31 11.74 -6.46
N SER A 213 -23.84 10.50 -6.43
CA SER A 213 -23.02 9.94 -5.35
C SER A 213 -21.92 9.12 -5.98
N TYR A 214 -20.69 9.36 -5.54
CA TYR A 214 -19.51 8.68 -6.07
C TYR A 214 -18.65 8.24 -4.89
N THR A 215 -17.96 7.11 -5.04
CA THR A 215 -17.18 6.52 -3.95
C THR A 215 -15.83 6.04 -4.44
N SER A 216 -14.84 6.09 -3.57
CA SER A 216 -13.52 5.51 -3.80
C SER A 216 -13.54 4.01 -3.51
N ILE A 217 -12.46 3.32 -3.90
CA ILE A 217 -12.15 2.01 -3.32
C ILE A 217 -11.78 2.16 -1.84
N ALA A 218 -11.97 1.10 -1.06
CA ALA A 218 -11.51 1.04 0.32
C ALA A 218 -9.98 0.93 0.37
N MET A 219 -9.34 1.67 1.27
CA MET A 219 -7.88 1.62 1.45
C MET A 219 -7.51 1.61 2.93
N GLY A 220 -6.59 0.72 3.30
CA GLY A 220 -6.06 0.68 4.67
C GLY A 220 -5.32 1.96 5.04
N LEU A 221 -5.56 2.45 6.25
CA LEU A 221 -5.03 3.70 6.78
C LEU A 221 -4.53 3.49 8.23
N LEU A 222 -3.21 3.51 8.40
CA LEU A 222 -2.55 3.27 9.68
C LEU A 222 -2.69 4.50 10.59
N PRO A 223 -2.63 4.33 11.92
CA PRO A 223 -2.52 5.44 12.84
C PRO A 223 -1.39 6.42 12.47
N GLN A 224 -1.62 7.72 12.64
CA GLN A 224 -0.66 8.79 12.38
C GLN A 224 -0.11 8.83 10.94
N THR A 225 -0.87 8.30 9.98
CA THR A 225 -0.57 8.35 8.54
C THR A 225 -1.71 8.99 7.76
N SER A 226 -1.47 9.38 6.51
CA SER A 226 -2.52 9.89 5.61
C SER A 226 -2.46 9.31 4.20
N LYS A 227 -3.61 9.23 3.51
CA LYS A 227 -3.71 8.79 2.11
C LYS A 227 -4.62 9.71 1.30
N SER A 228 -4.32 9.82 0.00
CA SER A 228 -5.22 10.41 -0.98
C SER A 228 -6.19 9.35 -1.49
N PHE A 229 -7.49 9.60 -1.34
CA PHE A 229 -8.59 8.81 -1.91
C PHE A 229 -9.06 9.46 -3.19
N TYR A 230 -9.25 8.64 -4.22
CA TYR A 230 -9.54 9.10 -5.58
C TYR A 230 -10.95 8.68 -5.96
N ILE A 231 -11.78 9.66 -6.32
CA ILE A 231 -13.16 9.45 -6.75
C ILE A 231 -13.33 10.00 -8.16
N ASP A 232 -13.73 9.14 -9.10
CA ASP A 232 -14.05 9.56 -10.46
C ASP A 232 -15.38 10.31 -10.49
N ILE A 233 -15.30 11.61 -10.82
CA ILE A 233 -16.45 12.50 -10.96
C ILE A 233 -16.63 12.98 -12.41
N SER A 234 -16.05 12.27 -13.39
CA SER A 234 -16.09 12.67 -14.81
C SER A 234 -17.51 12.76 -15.40
N LYS A 235 -18.50 12.18 -14.71
CA LYS A 235 -19.92 12.26 -15.11
C LYS A 235 -20.63 13.51 -14.56
N VAL A 236 -19.97 14.29 -13.72
CA VAL A 236 -20.51 15.52 -13.15
C VAL A 236 -20.26 16.65 -14.15
N PRO A 237 -21.30 17.35 -14.63
CA PRO A 237 -21.12 18.49 -15.53
C PRO A 237 -20.30 19.60 -14.86
N ALA A 238 -19.73 20.49 -15.66
CA ALA A 238 -19.09 21.68 -15.11
C ALA A 238 -20.12 22.66 -14.56
N ASP A 239 -20.00 22.96 -13.27
CA ASP A 239 -20.76 23.98 -12.54
C ASP A 239 -20.14 24.14 -11.13
N GLN A 240 -20.73 25.02 -10.34
CA GLN A 240 -20.50 25.11 -8.90
C GLN A 240 -21.54 24.29 -8.13
N TYR A 241 -21.07 23.45 -7.22
CA TYR A 241 -21.89 22.55 -6.43
C TYR A 241 -21.64 22.74 -4.93
N LYS A 242 -22.62 22.29 -4.13
CA LYS A 242 -22.38 21.94 -2.73
C LYS A 242 -22.16 20.44 -2.67
N ALA A 243 -21.21 19.99 -1.86
CA ALA A 243 -20.98 18.57 -1.68
C ALA A 243 -20.77 18.22 -0.21
N VAL A 244 -21.14 16.99 0.14
CA VAL A 244 -20.82 16.37 1.41
C VAL A 244 -19.87 15.22 1.13
N ILE A 245 -18.69 15.27 1.74
CA ILE A 245 -17.73 14.19 1.69
C ILE A 245 -17.89 13.39 2.98
N ILE A 246 -17.98 12.07 2.85
CA ILE A 246 -18.12 11.15 3.98
C ILE A 246 -17.03 10.10 3.88
N ALA A 247 -16.24 9.97 4.94
CA ALA A 247 -15.30 8.86 5.13
C ALA A 247 -15.93 7.87 6.10
N THR A 248 -16.09 6.62 5.66
CA THR A 248 -16.70 5.56 6.47
C THR A 248 -15.78 4.35 6.50
N ASP A 249 -15.46 3.86 7.69
CA ASP A 249 -14.67 2.64 7.89
C ASP A 249 -15.54 1.36 7.93
N GLU A 250 -14.89 0.22 8.11
CA GLU A 250 -15.51 -1.10 8.16
C GLU A 250 -16.40 -1.34 9.39
N GLU A 251 -16.32 -0.50 10.42
CA GLU A 251 -17.14 -0.54 11.63
C GLU A 251 -18.24 0.55 11.62
N GLU A 252 -18.50 1.15 10.45
CA GLU A 252 -19.49 2.20 10.24
C GLU A 252 -19.20 3.52 10.98
N ASN A 253 -17.97 3.73 11.45
CA ASN A 253 -17.57 5.04 11.95
C ASN A 253 -17.53 6.02 10.77
N ALA A 254 -18.33 7.08 10.86
CA ALA A 254 -18.50 8.05 9.78
C ALA A 254 -17.98 9.44 10.17
N PHE A 255 -17.22 10.05 9.26
CA PHE A 255 -16.67 11.39 9.40
C PHE A 255 -17.07 12.20 8.17
N ALA A 256 -17.62 13.39 8.36
CA ALA A 256 -18.18 14.18 7.27
C ALA A 256 -17.59 15.59 7.16
N LEU A 257 -17.47 16.09 5.93
CA LEU A 257 -17.04 17.44 5.61
C LEU A 257 -17.94 18.03 4.52
N ASN A 258 -18.51 19.20 4.80
CA ASN A 258 -19.21 19.99 3.78
C ASN A 258 -18.20 20.82 2.99
N VAL A 259 -18.29 20.80 1.66
CA VAL A 259 -17.42 21.57 0.76
C VAL A 259 -18.23 22.26 -0.33
N GLU A 260 -17.72 23.38 -0.83
CA GLU A 260 -18.09 23.87 -2.16
C GLU A 260 -17.17 23.20 -3.18
N LEU A 261 -17.75 22.73 -4.29
CA LEU A 261 -17.04 22.03 -5.35
C LEU A 261 -17.17 22.82 -6.64
N GLU A 262 -16.04 23.19 -7.24
CA GLU A 262 -16.02 23.78 -8.58
C GLU A 262 -15.55 22.71 -9.58
N VAL A 263 -16.45 22.34 -10.48
CA VAL A 263 -16.15 21.43 -11.59
C VAL A 263 -16.01 22.29 -12.85
N LYS A 264 -14.83 22.28 -13.47
CA LYS A 264 -14.54 23.10 -14.65
C LYS A 264 -14.65 22.26 -15.92
N ASN A 265 -15.16 22.89 -16.99
CA ASN A 265 -14.97 22.41 -18.36
C ASN A 265 -13.52 22.65 -18.77
N ASP A 266 -13.11 21.95 -19.82
CA ASP A 266 -11.90 22.30 -20.57
C ASP A 266 -11.99 23.70 -21.19
#